data_AF-A0A3N5VY63-F1
#
_entry.id   AF-A0A3N5VY63-F1
#
_cell.length_a   1.000
_cell.length_b   1.000
_cell.length_c   1.000
_cell.angle_alpha   90.00
_cell.angle_beta   90.00
_cell.angle_gamma   90.00
#
_symmetry.space_group_name_H-M   'P 1'
#
loop_
_entity.id
_entity.type
_entity.pdbx_description
1 polymer ?
#
loop_
_entity_poly.entity_id
_entity_poly.type
_entity_poly.pdbx_seq_one_letter_code
_entity_poly.pdbx_strand_id
1 'polypeptide(L)'
;RENNDRLGMGYALNGLGVVAWRRGDLAAAQVQLEESLHLYQEAGDKRFIAFAYNDLGQLAHARGEDADARKLCRKALRIFRELGDRQGQAESLAALAAASGPMPEAARLFGAADALRVTLGAPVPLVERDGYDRDAAAARQVLGADAFDADWRAGQALSHDQIMGEALSMLSE
;
A
#
# COMPACT_ATOMS: atom_id res chain seq x y z
N ARG A 1 -22.84 -1.06 20.86
CA ARG A 1 -21.72 -1.52 21.71
C ARG A 1 -20.93 -2.60 21.00
N GLU A 2 -21.56 -3.66 20.47
CA GLU A 2 -20.87 -4.73 19.72
C GLU A 2 -20.02 -4.24 18.53
N ASN A 3 -20.50 -3.31 17.69
CA ASN A 3 -19.65 -2.80 16.59
C ASN A 3 -18.41 -2.03 17.07
N ASN A 4 -18.50 -1.34 18.22
CA ASN A 4 -17.33 -0.65 18.79
C ASN A 4 -16.31 -1.65 19.35
N ASP A 5 -16.78 -2.77 19.86
CA ASP A 5 -15.93 -3.85 20.37
C ASP A 5 -15.18 -4.54 19.22
N ARG A 6 -15.90 -4.89 18.13
CA ARG A 6 -15.31 -5.44 16.90
C ARG A 6 -14.25 -4.52 16.30
N LEU A 7 -14.51 -3.21 16.21
CA LEU A 7 -13.53 -2.24 15.70
C LEU A 7 -12.29 -2.18 16.58
N GLY A 8 -12.45 -2.16 17.91
CA GLY A 8 -11.33 -2.17 18.85
C GLY A 8 -10.48 -3.45 18.75
N MET A 9 -11.14 -4.61 18.66
CA MET A 9 -10.47 -5.90 18.47
C MET A 9 -9.73 -5.96 17.13
N GLY A 10 -10.38 -5.52 16.04
CA GLY A 10 -9.76 -5.44 14.72
C GLY A 10 -8.52 -4.56 14.72
N TYR A 11 -8.59 -3.40 15.37
CA TYR A 11 -7.44 -2.49 15.52
C TYR A 11 -6.28 -3.14 16.28
N ALA A 12 -6.56 -3.81 17.39
CA ALA A 12 -5.55 -4.51 18.17
C ALA A 12 -4.90 -5.66 17.37
N LEU A 13 -5.71 -6.47 16.68
CA LEU A 13 -5.23 -7.58 15.85
C LEU A 13 -4.40 -7.10 14.67
N ASN A 14 -4.81 -6.03 13.99
CA ASN A 14 -4.04 -5.43 12.91
C ASN A 14 -2.66 -4.98 13.39
N GLY A 15 -2.61 -4.28 14.53
CA GLY A 15 -1.36 -3.86 15.15
C GLY A 15 -0.46 -5.05 15.53
N LEU A 16 -1.03 -6.12 16.09
CA LEU A 16 -0.28 -7.36 16.36
C LEU A 16 0.27 -7.99 15.08
N GLY A 17 -0.53 -8.03 14.02
CA GLY A 17 -0.13 -8.54 12.71
C GLY A 17 1.05 -7.79 12.12
N VAL A 18 1.01 -6.45 12.16
CA VAL A 18 2.13 -5.60 11.73
C VAL A 18 3.38 -5.84 12.58
N VAL A 19 3.25 -6.03 13.90
CA VAL A 19 4.38 -6.35 14.78
C VAL A 19 4.96 -7.73 14.47
N ALA A 20 4.12 -8.74 14.25
CA ALA A 20 4.55 -10.09 13.89
C ALA A 20 5.31 -10.09 12.55
N TRP A 21 4.79 -9.36 11.56
CA TRP A 21 5.43 -9.19 10.26
C TRP A 21 6.82 -8.59 10.41
N ARG A 22 6.97 -7.52 11.18
CA ARG A 22 8.26 -6.85 11.44
C ARG A 22 9.27 -7.73 12.17
N ARG A 23 8.80 -8.72 12.93
CA ARG A 23 9.64 -9.73 13.59
C ARG A 23 9.98 -10.91 12.68
N GLY A 24 9.48 -10.92 11.44
CA GLY A 24 9.65 -12.00 10.48
C GLY A 24 8.70 -13.18 10.68
N ASP A 25 7.75 -13.09 11.62
CA ASP A 25 6.72 -14.11 11.79
C ASP A 25 5.57 -13.84 10.81
N LEU A 26 5.83 -14.16 9.54
CA LEU A 26 4.89 -13.90 8.46
C LEU A 26 3.61 -14.73 8.64
N ALA A 27 3.67 -15.92 9.24
CA ALA A 27 2.51 -16.78 9.44
C ALA A 27 1.55 -16.19 10.48
N ALA A 28 2.06 -15.77 11.64
CA ALA A 28 1.24 -15.09 12.64
C ALA A 28 0.68 -13.76 12.11
N ALA A 29 1.48 -13.01 11.34
CA ALA A 29 1.03 -11.78 10.71
C ALA A 29 -0.19 -11.99 9.82
N GLN A 30 -0.20 -13.04 9.00
CA GLN A 30 -1.34 -13.35 8.13
C GLN A 30 -2.61 -13.59 8.92
N VAL A 31 -2.55 -14.48 9.91
CA VAL A 31 -3.71 -14.85 10.70
C VAL A 31 -4.30 -13.62 11.38
N GLN A 32 -3.44 -12.80 12.00
CA GLN A 32 -3.86 -11.60 12.72
C GLN A 32 -4.43 -10.52 11.78
N LEU A 33 -3.81 -10.30 10.62
CA LEU A 33 -4.31 -9.34 9.63
C LEU A 33 -5.62 -9.80 8.97
N GLU A 34 -5.77 -11.08 8.65
CA GLU A 34 -7.02 -11.65 8.12
C GLU A 34 -8.17 -11.57 9.13
N GLU A 35 -7.90 -11.88 10.39
CA GLU A 35 -8.89 -11.75 11.47
C GLU A 35 -9.28 -10.28 11.67
N SER A 36 -8.32 -9.35 11.61
CA SER A 36 -8.63 -7.91 11.66
C SER A 36 -9.51 -7.47 10.49
N LEU A 37 -9.21 -7.93 9.27
CA LEU A 37 -10.00 -7.64 8.07
C LEU A 37 -11.43 -8.16 8.23
N HIS A 38 -11.60 -9.38 8.74
CA HIS A 38 -12.90 -9.96 9.01
C HIS A 38 -13.72 -9.10 9.99
N LEU A 39 -13.12 -8.67 11.10
CA LEU A 39 -13.79 -7.82 12.09
C LEU A 39 -14.16 -6.45 11.52
N TYR A 40 -13.30 -5.84 10.70
CA TYR A 40 -13.62 -4.58 10.02
C TYR A 40 -14.76 -4.74 9.01
N GLN A 41 -14.83 -5.88 8.31
CA GLN A 41 -15.94 -6.21 7.40
C GLN A 41 -17.26 -6.38 8.17
N GLU A 42 -17.25 -7.09 9.31
CA GLU A 42 -18.43 -7.20 10.17
C GLU A 42 -18.90 -5.84 10.72
N ALA A 43 -17.94 -4.97 11.08
CA ALA A 43 -18.25 -3.64 11.57
C ALA A 43 -18.70 -2.68 10.45
N GLY A 44 -18.41 -2.99 9.18
CA GLY A 44 -18.73 -2.17 8.02
C GLY A 44 -17.85 -0.94 7.83
N ASP A 45 -16.67 -0.89 8.47
CA ASP A 45 -15.77 0.26 8.37
C ASP A 45 -14.87 0.15 7.13
N LYS A 46 -15.30 0.81 6.06
CA LYS A 46 -14.58 0.81 4.78
C LYS A 46 -13.13 1.27 4.90
N ARG A 47 -12.84 2.24 5.77
CA ARG A 47 -11.50 2.80 5.88
C ARG A 47 -10.55 1.78 6.48
N PHE A 48 -10.95 1.12 7.57
CA PHE A 48 -10.15 0.06 8.17
C PHE A 48 -10.05 -1.20 7.31
N ILE A 49 -11.10 -1.54 6.55
CA ILE A 49 -11.04 -2.59 5.52
C ILE A 49 -9.94 -2.28 4.49
N ALA A 50 -9.84 -1.03 4.04
CA ALA A 50 -8.82 -0.61 3.07
C ALA A 50 -7.40 -0.70 3.64
N PHE A 51 -7.20 -0.26 4.89
CA PHE A 51 -5.92 -0.42 5.59
C PHE A 51 -5.51 -1.89 5.71
N ALA A 52 -6.42 -2.76 6.15
CA ALA A 52 -6.14 -4.19 6.28
C ALA A 52 -5.80 -4.84 4.92
N TYR A 53 -6.44 -4.42 3.83
CA TYR A 53 -6.04 -4.85 2.49
C TYR A 53 -4.64 -4.38 2.11
N ASN A 54 -4.24 -3.16 2.50
CA ASN A 54 -2.91 -2.65 2.23
C ASN A 54 -1.84 -3.43 3.00
N ASP A 55 -2.09 -3.72 4.29
CA ASP A 55 -1.17 -4.51 5.13
C ASP A 55 -1.02 -5.96 4.63
N LEU A 56 -2.13 -6.60 4.27
CA LEU A 56 -2.08 -7.93 3.65
C LEU A 56 -1.35 -7.90 2.32
N GLY A 57 -1.50 -6.82 1.53
CA GLY A 57 -0.79 -6.64 0.28
C GLY A 57 0.72 -6.52 0.47
N GLN A 58 1.14 -5.73 1.45
CA GLN A 58 2.57 -5.61 1.80
C GLN A 58 3.14 -6.92 2.38
N LEU A 59 2.36 -7.66 3.18
CA LEU A 59 2.76 -8.97 3.68
C LEU A 59 2.94 -9.98 2.54
N ALA A 60 2.03 -9.98 1.56
CA ALA A 60 2.16 -10.81 0.36
C ALA A 60 3.42 -10.45 -0.45
N HIS A 61 3.71 -9.15 -0.63
CA HIS A 61 4.96 -8.72 -1.26
C HIS A 61 6.20 -9.20 -0.49
N ALA A 62 6.18 -9.12 0.84
CA ALA A 62 7.28 -9.62 1.68
C ALA A 62 7.49 -11.15 1.57
N ARG A 63 6.50 -11.90 1.07
CA ARG A 63 6.59 -13.33 0.76
C ARG A 63 6.99 -13.63 -0.68
N GLY A 64 7.09 -12.61 -1.54
CA GLY A 64 7.30 -12.76 -2.98
C GLY A 64 6.01 -13.08 -3.76
N GLU A 65 4.84 -12.88 -3.15
CA GLU A 65 3.52 -13.15 -3.74
C GLU A 65 2.98 -11.89 -4.44
N ASP A 66 3.77 -11.33 -5.36
CA ASP A 66 3.54 -10.00 -5.93
C ASP A 66 2.20 -9.85 -6.65
N ALA A 67 1.69 -10.92 -7.28
CA ALA A 67 0.39 -10.91 -7.94
C ALA A 67 -0.76 -10.67 -6.93
N ASP A 68 -0.71 -11.34 -5.79
CA ASP A 68 -1.69 -11.18 -4.71
C ASP A 68 -1.53 -9.83 -4.01
N ALA A 69 -0.29 -9.40 -3.78
CA ALA A 69 0.02 -8.07 -3.27
C ALA A 69 -0.65 -6.98 -4.10
N ARG A 70 -0.47 -7.01 -5.44
CA ARG A 70 -1.09 -6.03 -6.33
C ARG A 70 -2.62 -6.09 -6.31
N LYS A 71 -3.20 -7.28 -6.23
CA LYS A 71 -4.66 -7.45 -6.13
C LYS A 71 -5.21 -6.81 -4.85
N LEU A 72 -4.54 -7.03 -3.72
CA LEU A 72 -4.91 -6.49 -2.41
C LEU A 72 -4.74 -4.97 -2.36
N CYS A 73 -3.59 -4.44 -2.79
CA CYS A 73 -3.33 -3.00 -2.81
C CYS A 73 -4.28 -2.25 -3.76
N ARG A 74 -4.71 -2.85 -4.90
CA ARG A 74 -5.76 -2.26 -5.75
C ARG A 74 -7.12 -2.21 -5.07
N LYS A 75 -7.48 -3.22 -4.27
CA LYS A 75 -8.73 -3.18 -3.48
C LYS A 75 -8.69 -2.03 -2.48
N ALA A 76 -7.58 -1.89 -1.75
CA ALA A 76 -7.36 -0.77 -0.83
C ALA A 76 -7.47 0.58 -1.57
N LEU A 77 -6.75 0.73 -2.69
CA LEU A 77 -6.76 1.96 -3.48
C LEU A 77 -8.15 2.36 -3.97
N ARG A 78 -8.96 1.40 -4.45
CA ARG A 78 -10.35 1.67 -4.86
C ARG A 78 -11.19 2.20 -3.70
N ILE A 79 -11.08 1.58 -2.53
CA ILE A 79 -11.84 2.01 -1.35
C ILE A 79 -11.36 3.39 -0.88
N PHE A 80 -10.05 3.63 -0.78
CA PHE A 80 -9.54 4.95 -0.41
C PHE A 80 -9.89 6.03 -1.44
N ARG A 81 -10.01 5.68 -2.73
CA ARG A 81 -10.55 6.59 -3.75
C ARG A 81 -12.02 6.91 -3.50
N GLU A 82 -12.86 5.91 -3.25
CA GLU A 82 -14.28 6.10 -2.90
C GLU A 82 -14.46 7.00 -1.67
N LEU A 83 -13.59 6.85 -0.67
CA LEU A 83 -13.63 7.62 0.57
C LEU A 83 -13.00 9.01 0.45
N GLY A 84 -12.29 9.31 -0.65
CA GLY A 84 -11.49 10.54 -0.77
C GLY A 84 -10.28 10.59 0.18
N ASP A 85 -9.86 9.46 0.75
CA ASP A 85 -8.70 9.38 1.66
C ASP A 85 -7.40 9.42 0.86
N ARG A 86 -6.85 10.63 0.70
CA ARG A 86 -5.60 10.84 -0.05
C ARG A 86 -4.37 10.25 0.61
N GLN A 87 -4.37 10.09 1.94
CA GLN A 87 -3.25 9.48 2.64
C GLN A 87 -3.22 7.98 2.35
N GLY A 88 -4.37 7.31 2.51
CA GLY A 88 -4.50 5.88 2.17
C GLY A 88 -4.22 5.60 0.69
N GLN A 89 -4.59 6.52 -0.21
CA GLN A 89 -4.21 6.43 -1.63
C GLN A 89 -2.68 6.46 -1.82
N ALA A 90 -1.97 7.37 -1.15
CA ALA A 90 -0.52 7.45 -1.25
C ALA A 90 0.18 6.21 -0.67
N GLU A 91 -0.38 5.61 0.37
CA GLU A 91 0.08 4.33 0.93
C GLU A 91 -0.13 3.18 -0.05
N SER A 92 -1.33 3.04 -0.63
CA SER A 92 -1.60 1.98 -1.61
C SER A 92 -0.83 2.14 -2.92
N LEU A 93 -0.56 3.37 -3.38
CA LEU A 93 0.28 3.60 -4.55
C LEU A 93 1.72 3.15 -4.32
N ALA A 94 2.29 3.45 -3.15
CA ALA A 94 3.63 3.00 -2.80
C ALA A 94 3.71 1.47 -2.68
N ALA A 95 2.72 0.84 -2.05
CA ALA A 95 2.64 -0.61 -1.96
C ALA A 95 2.44 -1.29 -3.33
N LEU A 96 1.66 -0.68 -4.23
CA LEU A 96 1.54 -1.14 -5.62
C LEU A 96 2.85 -1.01 -6.39
N ALA A 97 3.59 0.08 -6.19
CA ALA A 97 4.89 0.29 -6.81
C ALA A 97 5.86 -0.82 -6.40
N ALA A 98 5.98 -1.08 -5.09
CA ALA A 98 6.82 -2.15 -4.55
C ALA A 98 6.45 -3.52 -5.16
N ALA A 99 5.17 -3.87 -5.14
CA ALA A 99 4.67 -5.13 -5.68
C ALA A 99 4.69 -5.22 -7.22
N SER A 100 4.96 -4.13 -7.95
CA SER A 100 5.13 -4.15 -9.41
C SER A 100 6.54 -4.53 -9.85
N GLY A 101 7.49 -4.57 -8.91
CA GLY A 101 8.88 -4.85 -9.20
C GLY A 101 9.56 -3.73 -10.00
N PRO A 102 10.74 -3.98 -10.58
CA PRO A 102 11.55 -2.96 -11.23
C PRO A 102 11.09 -2.67 -12.66
N MET A 103 9.87 -2.15 -12.81
CA MET A 103 9.33 -1.68 -14.09
C MET A 103 9.20 -0.14 -14.08
N PRO A 104 9.30 0.55 -15.23
CA PRO A 104 9.10 2.00 -15.35
C PRO A 104 7.86 2.51 -14.61
N GLU A 105 6.78 1.74 -14.67
CA GLU A 105 5.51 2.02 -14.00
C GLU A 105 5.66 2.14 -12.48
N ALA A 106 6.51 1.32 -11.86
CA ALA A 106 6.73 1.36 -10.42
C ALA A 106 7.36 2.69 -10.01
N ALA A 107 8.31 3.23 -10.79
CA ALA A 107 8.90 4.53 -10.54
C ALA A 107 7.87 5.66 -10.64
N ARG A 108 6.96 5.60 -11.63
CA ARG A 108 5.83 6.55 -11.74
C ARG A 108 4.89 6.47 -10.54
N LEU A 109 4.54 5.26 -10.09
CA LEU A 109 3.70 5.07 -8.90
C LEU A 109 4.36 5.60 -7.62
N PHE A 110 5.67 5.37 -7.44
CA PHE A 110 6.40 5.95 -6.32
C PHE A 110 6.41 7.49 -6.38
N GLY A 111 6.67 8.08 -7.55
CA GLY A 111 6.62 9.53 -7.74
C GLY A 111 5.24 10.15 -7.49
N ALA A 112 4.18 9.48 -7.92
CA ALA A 112 2.80 9.88 -7.64
C ALA A 112 2.47 9.82 -6.13
N ALA A 113 2.92 8.74 -5.47
CA ALA A 113 2.75 8.57 -4.03
C ALA A 113 3.52 9.62 -3.22
N ASP A 114 4.70 10.02 -3.67
CA ASP A 114 5.51 11.10 -3.10
C ASP A 114 4.83 12.47 -3.28
N ALA A 115 4.38 12.80 -4.49
CA ALA A 115 3.68 14.06 -4.76
C ALA A 115 2.42 14.24 -3.89
N LEU A 116 1.64 13.16 -3.70
CA LEU A 116 0.49 13.17 -2.78
C LEU A 116 0.92 13.44 -1.33
N ARG A 117 1.97 12.75 -0.85
CA ARG A 117 2.50 12.94 0.51
C ARG A 117 3.00 14.36 0.74
N VAL A 118 3.73 14.93 -0.21
CA VAL A 118 4.20 16.34 -0.18
C VAL A 118 3.02 17.30 -0.10
N THR A 119 1.99 17.10 -0.94
CA THR A 119 0.78 17.95 -0.94
C THR A 119 0.03 17.89 0.39
N LEU A 120 0.02 16.73 1.05
CA LEU A 120 -0.64 16.53 2.33
C LEU A 120 0.21 16.98 3.53
N GLY A 121 1.50 17.23 3.35
CA GLY A 121 2.44 17.41 4.46
C GLY A 121 2.60 16.15 5.33
N ALA A 122 2.36 14.97 4.74
CA ALA A 122 2.33 13.68 5.43
C ALA A 122 3.44 12.77 4.88
N PRO A 123 4.66 12.81 5.42
CA PRO A 123 5.77 11.98 4.93
C PRO A 123 5.52 10.50 5.21
N VAL A 124 6.30 9.62 4.56
CA VAL A 124 6.31 8.18 4.86
C VAL A 124 6.61 8.00 6.36
N PRO A 125 5.77 7.25 7.10
CA PRO A 125 6.03 6.96 8.51
C PRO A 125 7.41 6.34 8.70
N LEU A 126 8.16 6.77 9.72
CA LEU A 126 9.53 6.28 9.99
C LEU A 126 9.61 4.75 10.04
N VAL A 127 8.54 4.15 10.54
CA VAL A 127 8.40 2.71 10.73
C VAL A 127 8.27 1.96 9.40
N GLU A 128 7.80 2.59 8.33
CA GLU A 128 7.66 2.02 6.98
C GLU A 128 8.79 2.46 6.03
N ARG A 129 9.55 3.48 6.43
CA ARG A 129 10.54 4.14 5.59
C ARG A 129 11.61 3.19 5.04
N ASP A 130 12.13 2.30 5.86
CA ASP A 130 13.18 1.36 5.44
C ASP A 130 12.71 0.40 4.34
N GLY A 131 11.43 0.00 4.36
CA GLY A 131 10.83 -0.82 3.31
C GLY A 131 10.65 -0.03 2.03
N TYR A 132 10.02 1.14 2.14
CA TYR A 132 9.83 2.07 1.02
C TYR A 132 11.15 2.41 0.31
N ASP A 133 12.17 2.80 1.07
CA ASP A 133 13.48 3.19 0.53
C ASP A 133 14.17 1.99 -0.15
N ARG A 134 14.02 0.78 0.41
CA ARG A 134 14.57 -0.45 -0.18
C ARG A 134 13.92 -0.76 -1.52
N ASP A 135 12.60 -0.71 -1.61
CA ASP A 135 11.87 -1.07 -2.81
C ASP A 135 12.10 -0.05 -3.94
N ALA A 136 12.13 1.25 -3.58
CA ALA A 136 12.49 2.32 -4.50
C ALA A 136 13.95 2.18 -4.98
N ALA A 137 14.89 1.87 -4.08
CA ALA A 137 16.30 1.65 -4.43
C ALA A 137 16.49 0.43 -5.34
N ALA A 138 15.77 -0.67 -5.09
CA ALA A 138 15.81 -1.86 -5.94
C ALA A 138 15.31 -1.56 -7.36
N ALA A 139 14.19 -0.85 -7.49
CA ALA A 139 13.69 -0.39 -8.77
C ALA A 139 14.69 0.53 -9.48
N ARG A 140 15.27 1.50 -8.76
CA ARG A 140 16.31 2.41 -9.29
C ARG A 140 17.55 1.68 -9.77
N GLN A 141 18.00 0.64 -9.05
CA GLN A 141 19.18 -0.13 -9.41
C GLN A 141 18.98 -0.88 -10.73
N VAL A 142 17.82 -1.50 -10.92
CA VAL A 142 17.53 -2.31 -12.10
C VAL A 142 17.20 -1.46 -13.32
N LEU A 143 16.42 -0.38 -13.16
CA LEU A 143 16.05 0.52 -14.26
C LEU A 143 17.19 1.46 -14.66
N GLY A 144 18.16 1.68 -13.76
CA GLY A 144 19.16 2.73 -13.89
C GLY A 144 18.64 4.07 -13.38
N ALA A 145 19.55 4.85 -12.78
CA ALA A 145 19.22 6.09 -12.09
C ALA A 145 18.48 7.10 -12.98
N ASP A 146 18.94 7.32 -14.21
CA ASP A 146 18.38 8.34 -15.10
C ASP A 146 16.95 7.99 -15.55
N ALA A 147 16.71 6.73 -15.92
CA ALA A 147 15.38 6.26 -16.32
C ALA A 147 14.42 6.30 -15.13
N PHE A 148 14.84 5.78 -13.98
CA PHE A 148 14.06 5.84 -12.75
C PHE A 148 13.70 7.28 -12.37
N ASP A 149 14.65 8.21 -12.41
CA ASP A 149 14.41 9.62 -12.07
C ASP A 149 13.51 10.32 -13.09
N ALA A 150 13.54 9.92 -14.36
CA ALA A 150 12.64 10.43 -15.37
C ALA A 150 11.19 9.96 -15.12
N ASP A 151 11.01 8.66 -14.89
CA ASP A 151 9.70 8.07 -14.59
C ASP A 151 9.14 8.58 -13.25
N TRP A 152 9.98 8.71 -12.21
CA TRP A 152 9.57 9.29 -10.94
C TRP A 152 9.00 10.71 -11.12
N ARG A 153 9.72 11.57 -11.86
CA ARG A 153 9.26 12.92 -12.16
C ARG A 153 7.99 12.93 -13.00
N ALA A 154 7.86 12.00 -13.95
CA ALA A 154 6.63 11.84 -14.72
C ALA A 154 5.45 11.51 -13.80
N GLY A 155 5.63 10.60 -12.84
CA GLY A 155 4.64 10.26 -11.82
C GLY A 155 4.25 11.44 -10.94
N GLN A 156 5.21 12.27 -10.52
CA GLN A 156 4.96 13.49 -9.74
C GLN A 156 4.14 14.54 -10.50
N ALA A 157 4.19 14.53 -11.83
CA ALA A 157 3.49 15.50 -12.69
C ALA A 157 2.05 15.08 -13.05
N LEU A 158 1.64 13.84 -12.73
CA LEU A 158 0.30 13.34 -13.04
C LEU A 158 -0.77 14.03 -12.18
N SER A 159 -1.92 14.32 -12.79
CA SER A 159 -3.10 14.73 -12.04
C SER A 159 -3.65 13.56 -11.21
N HIS A 160 -4.43 13.87 -10.17
CA HIS A 160 -5.04 12.85 -9.30
C HIS A 160 -5.82 11.78 -10.07
N ASP A 161 -6.61 12.17 -11.07
CA ASP A 161 -7.38 11.23 -11.91
C ASP A 161 -6.47 10.38 -12.80
N GLN A 162 -5.36 10.93 -13.31
CA GLN A 162 -4.39 10.17 -14.08
C GLN A 162 -3.67 9.14 -13.21
N ILE A 163 -3.25 9.52 -12.00
CA ILE A 163 -2.63 8.60 -11.02
C ILE A 163 -3.59 7.44 -10.71
N MET A 164 -4.84 7.76 -10.38
CA MET A 164 -5.84 6.72 -10.08
C MET A 164 -6.17 5.86 -11.30
N GLY A 165 -6.20 6.45 -12.49
CA GLY A 165 -6.40 5.74 -13.75
C GLY A 165 -5.30 4.71 -13.98
N GLU A 166 -4.05 5.16 -14.01
CA GLU A 166 -2.86 4.33 -14.25
C GLU A 166 -2.77 3.19 -13.22
N ALA A 167 -2.82 3.52 -11.92
CA ALA A 167 -2.68 2.53 -10.86
C ALA A 167 -3.79 1.46 -10.85
N LEU A 168 -5.01 1.82 -11.28
CA LEU A 168 -6.14 0.88 -11.33
C LEU A 168 -6.22 0.11 -12.65
N SER A 169 -5.67 0.63 -13.74
CA SER A 169 -5.59 -0.05 -15.04
C SER A 169 -4.37 -0.92 -15.22
N MET A 170 -3.31 -0.70 -14.43
CA MET A 170 -1.96 -1.18 -14.73
C MET A 170 -1.80 -2.70 -14.92
N LEU A 171 -2.72 -3.55 -14.46
CA LEU A 171 -2.60 -5.01 -14.62
C LEU A 171 -3.98 -5.69 -14.58
N SER A 172 -4.85 -5.33 -15.52
CA SER A 172 -5.90 -6.24 -15.96
C SER A 172 -5.26 -7.32 -16.84
N GLU A 173 -4.72 -8.36 -16.20
CA GLU A 173 -4.60 -9.70 -16.81
C GLU A 173 -5.85 -10.50 -16.46
#